data_AF-A0A533U7F5-F1
#
_entry.id   AF-A0A533U7F5-F1
#
_cell.length_a   1.000
_cell.length_b   1.000
_cell.length_c   1.000
_cell.angle_alpha   90.00
_cell.angle_beta   90.00
_cell.angle_gamma   90.00
#
_symmetry.space_group_name_H-M   'P 1'
#
loop_
_entity.id
_entity.type
_entity.pdbx_description
1 polymer ?
#
loop_
_entity_poly.entity_id
_entity_poly.type
_entity_poly.pdbx_seq_one_letter_code
_entity_poly.pdbx_strand_id
1 'polypeptide(L)'
;MSVQPTSKSLMAMAEFFIGYLSRAIHEERELRPLSILREERMAAVRYGYNAKTHFNIIDTMRSQLDFARKGLSDLGINVGFLDILDKRLENRNSPGEYVAKIWNEKFNGSVNQTIYEIISDIWQKTKENQPII
;
A
#
# COMPACT_ATOMS: atom_id res chain seq x y z
N MET A 1 -1.08 -1.10 5.71
CA MET A 1 -1.35 -1.57 4.34
C MET A 1 -1.51 -3.08 4.40
N SER A 2 -2.65 -3.63 3.98
CA SER A 2 -2.66 -5.02 3.55
C SER A 2 -2.05 -5.00 2.15
N VAL A 3 -0.91 -5.66 1.97
CA VAL A 3 -0.26 -5.77 0.67
C VAL A 3 -0.29 -7.25 0.32
N GLN A 4 -0.59 -7.58 -0.93
CA GLN A 4 -0.41 -8.95 -1.40
C GLN A 4 1.03 -9.38 -1.09
N PRO A 5 1.23 -10.57 -0.48
CA PRO A 5 2.53 -10.99 0.03
C PRO A 5 3.42 -11.51 -1.10
N THR A 6 3.67 -10.70 -2.14
CA THR A 6 4.67 -11.00 -3.15
C THR A 6 6.04 -10.55 -2.64
N SER A 7 7.11 -11.29 -2.95
CA SER A 7 8.46 -10.94 -2.49
C SER A 7 8.85 -9.51 -2.89
N LYS A 8 8.48 -9.07 -4.10
CA LYS A 8 8.71 -7.70 -4.57
C LYS A 8 7.94 -6.65 -3.76
N SER A 9 6.66 -6.91 -3.45
CA SER A 9 5.85 -6.00 -2.64
C SER A 9 6.37 -5.91 -1.20
N LEU A 10 6.87 -7.02 -0.64
CA LEU A 10 7.51 -7.05 0.67
C LEU A 10 8.82 -6.24 0.68
N MET A 11 9.65 -6.38 -0.36
CA MET A 11 10.87 -5.58 -0.50
C MET A 11 10.56 -4.09 -0.62
N ALA A 12 9.53 -3.71 -1.37
CA ALA A 12 9.08 -2.33 -1.46
C ALA A 12 8.68 -1.76 -0.09
N MET A 13 7.97 -2.54 0.72
CA MET A 13 7.61 -2.15 2.10
C MET A 13 8.85 -2.03 3.00
N ALA A 14 9.82 -2.94 2.87
CA ALA A 14 11.06 -2.90 3.64
C ALA A 14 11.90 -1.66 3.29
N GLU A 15 12.10 -1.39 2.00
CA GLU A 15 12.76 -0.17 1.52
C GLU A 15 12.09 1.09 2.07
N PHE A 16 10.75 1.13 2.01
CA PHE A 16 9.99 2.27 2.51
C PHE A 16 10.25 2.50 4.00
N PHE A 17 10.12 1.46 4.83
CA PHE A 17 10.31 1.61 6.27
C PHE A 17 11.76 1.95 6.63
N ILE A 18 12.75 1.32 6.01
CA ILE A 18 14.17 1.60 6.27
C ILE A 18 14.48 3.06 5.93
N GLY A 19 14.11 3.51 4.74
CA GLY A 19 14.33 4.89 4.30
C GLY A 19 13.61 5.91 5.18
N TYR A 20 12.32 5.67 5.43
CA TYR A 20 11.51 6.58 6.23
C TYR A 20 12.04 6.69 7.66
N LEU A 21 12.31 5.55 8.32
CA LEU A 21 12.76 5.53 9.71
C LEU A 21 14.17 6.10 9.87
N SER A 22 15.11 5.72 9.00
CA SER A 22 16.46 6.24 9.02
C SER A 22 16.47 7.76 9.01
N ARG A 23 15.69 8.35 8.09
CA ARG A 23 15.62 9.79 7.96
C ARG A 23 14.82 10.48 9.06
N ALA A 24 13.73 9.87 9.53
CA ALA A 24 12.95 10.40 10.64
C ALA A 24 13.76 10.46 11.94
N ILE A 25 14.61 9.44 12.18
CA ILE A 25 15.54 9.41 13.31
C ILE A 25 16.63 10.48 13.13
N HIS A 26 17.20 10.60 11.93
CA HIS A 26 18.23 11.60 11.64
C HIS A 26 17.74 13.04 11.79
N GLU A 27 16.50 13.33 11.36
CA GLU A 27 15.86 14.65 11.50
C GLU A 27 15.25 14.89 12.89
N GLU A 28 15.39 13.95 13.84
CA GLU A 28 14.81 14.02 15.20
C GLU A 28 13.31 14.38 15.20
N ARG A 29 12.55 13.84 14.24
CA ARG A 29 11.14 14.20 14.07
C ARG A 29 10.32 13.90 15.32
N GLU A 30 9.62 14.92 15.81
CA GLU A 30 8.69 14.78 16.92
C GLU A 30 7.55 13.79 16.59
N LEU A 31 7.08 13.11 17.63
CA LEU A 31 5.94 12.20 17.51
C LEU A 31 4.66 13.00 17.28
N ARG A 32 3.89 12.59 16.27
CA ARG A 32 2.58 13.19 15.99
C ARG A 32 1.57 12.88 17.10
N PRO A 33 0.63 13.79 17.41
CA PRO A 33 -0.41 13.56 18.41
C PRO A 33 -1.24 12.30 18.13
N LEU A 34 -1.48 11.50 19.17
CA LEU A 34 -2.22 10.23 19.05
C LEU A 34 -3.67 10.40 18.56
N SER A 35 -4.32 11.52 18.89
CA SER A 35 -5.68 11.83 18.42
C SER A 35 -5.74 11.92 16.89
N ILE A 36 -4.82 12.65 16.29
CA ILE A 36 -4.71 12.81 14.84
C ILE A 36 -4.42 11.46 14.18
N LEU A 37 -3.45 10.70 14.71
CA LEU A 37 -3.10 9.38 14.18
C LEU A 37 -4.29 8.39 14.18
N ARG A 38 -5.13 8.44 15.21
CA ARG A 38 -6.34 7.60 15.29
C ARG A 38 -7.36 7.97 14.22
N GLU A 39 -7.59 9.26 14.03
CA GLU A 39 -8.52 9.74 13.01
C GLU A 39 -8.04 9.39 11.60
N GLU A 40 -6.76 9.68 11.28
CA GLU A 40 -6.15 9.35 10.00
C GLU A 40 -6.22 7.85 9.71
N ARG A 41 -5.92 7.01 10.73
CA ARG A 41 -6.00 5.56 10.61
C ARG A 41 -7.43 5.10 10.34
N MET A 42 -8.42 5.63 11.06
CA MET A 42 -9.82 5.28 10.84
C MET A 42 -10.29 5.66 9.44
N ALA A 43 -9.91 6.84 8.95
CA ALA A 43 -10.22 7.28 7.60
C ALA A 43 -9.59 6.36 6.55
N ALA A 44 -8.30 6.04 6.68
CA ALA A 44 -7.60 5.14 5.77
C ALA A 44 -8.20 3.72 5.74
N VAL A 45 -8.62 3.19 6.89
CA VAL A 45 -9.26 1.87 6.97
C VAL A 45 -10.64 1.86 6.31
N ARG A 46 -11.44 2.90 6.51
CA ARG A 46 -12.82 2.97 5.98
C ARG A 46 -12.88 3.31 4.50
N TYR A 47 -12.00 4.19 4.04
CA TYR A 47 -12.11 4.81 2.72
C TYR A 47 -10.91 4.53 1.82
N GLY A 48 -9.87 3.84 2.30
CA GLY A 48 -8.71 3.50 1.50
C GLY A 48 -8.08 4.75 0.86
N TYR A 49 -7.80 4.67 -0.44
CA TYR A 49 -7.27 5.77 -1.24
C TYR A 49 -8.24 6.95 -1.43
N ASN A 50 -9.52 6.78 -1.09
CA ASN A 50 -10.54 7.82 -1.14
C ASN A 50 -10.70 8.57 0.20
N ALA A 51 -9.86 8.29 1.20
CA ALA A 51 -9.87 9.02 2.46
C ALA A 51 -9.55 10.51 2.24
N LYS A 52 -10.61 11.34 2.35
CA LYS A 52 -10.59 12.81 2.25
C LYS A 52 -11.22 13.39 3.51
N THR A 53 -10.54 13.30 4.65
CA THR A 53 -10.96 14.01 5.87
C THR A 53 -10.13 15.30 6.00
N HIS A 54 -9.50 15.57 7.13
CA HIS A 54 -8.61 16.73 7.32
C HIS A 54 -7.26 16.60 6.56
N PHE A 55 -7.04 15.52 5.82
CA PHE A 55 -5.85 15.28 5.02
C PHE A 55 -6.20 14.58 3.70
N ASN A 56 -5.35 14.76 2.69
CA ASN A 56 -5.41 14.00 1.46
C ASN A 56 -4.43 12.83 1.56
N ILE A 57 -4.96 11.60 1.68
CA ILE A 57 -4.13 10.40 1.84
C ILE A 57 -3.15 10.19 0.68
N ILE A 58 -3.52 10.60 -0.54
CA ILE A 58 -2.65 10.45 -1.71
C ILE A 58 -1.42 11.34 -1.59
N ASP A 59 -1.62 12.60 -1.25
CA ASP A 59 -0.54 13.57 -1.11
C ASP A 59 0.35 13.22 0.09
N THR A 60 -0.25 12.77 1.19
CA THR A 60 0.48 12.26 2.35
C THR A 60 1.35 11.06 1.98
N MET A 61 0.81 10.06 1.27
CA MET A 61 1.58 8.88 0.85
C MET A 61 2.71 9.23 -0.12
N ARG A 62 2.47 10.14 -1.09
CA ARG A 62 3.53 10.64 -1.99
C ARG A 62 4.67 11.29 -1.21
N SER A 63 4.33 12.22 -0.31
CA SER A 63 5.31 12.90 0.52
C SER A 63 6.11 11.93 1.39
N GLN A 64 5.47 10.90 1.94
CA GLN A 64 6.15 9.87 2.73
C GLN A 64 7.06 8.98 1.87
N LEU A 65 6.66 8.63 0.65
CA LEU A 65 7.50 7.88 -0.29
C LEU A 65 8.74 8.69 -0.70
N ASP A 66 8.59 9.98 -1.00
CA ASP A 66 9.72 10.86 -1.30
C ASP A 66 10.64 11.04 -0.08
N PHE A 67 10.06 11.10 1.12
CA PHE A 67 10.83 11.13 2.35
C PHE A 67 11.67 9.87 2.53
N ALA A 68 11.07 8.69 2.28
CA ALA A 68 11.77 7.41 2.33
C ALA A 68 12.87 7.28 1.28
N ARG A 69 12.63 7.71 0.03
CA ARG A 69 13.65 7.74 -1.04
C ARG A 69 14.89 8.51 -0.62
N LYS A 70 14.69 9.70 -0.07
CA LYS A 70 15.78 10.52 0.44
C LYS A 70 16.53 9.81 1.56
N GLY A 71 15.83 9.18 2.50
CA GLY A 71 16.48 8.40 3.56
C GLY A 71 17.31 7.22 3.05
N LEU A 72 16.86 6.51 2.01
CA LEU A 72 17.67 5.47 1.37
C LEU A 72 18.89 6.07 0.65
N SER A 73 18.71 7.20 -0.03
CA SER A 73 19.80 7.92 -0.69
C SER A 73 20.85 8.40 0.31
N ASP A 74 20.44 8.91 1.47
CA ASP A 74 21.35 9.38 2.53
C ASP A 74 22.18 8.22 3.12
N LEU A 75 21.64 6.99 3.07
CA LEU A 75 22.35 5.75 3.43
C LEU A 75 23.24 5.19 2.30
N GLY A 76 23.24 5.81 1.11
CA GLY A 76 23.94 5.28 -0.07
C GLY A 76 23.30 4.02 -0.67
N ILE A 77 22.02 3.77 -0.38
CA ILE A 77 21.26 2.62 -0.89
C ILE A 77 20.48 3.04 -2.14
N ASN A 78 20.68 2.32 -3.24
CA ASN A 78 19.88 2.49 -4.45
C ASN A 78 18.46 1.94 -4.26
N VAL A 79 17.47 2.73 -4.64
CA VAL A 79 16.05 2.36 -4.58
C VAL A 79 15.73 1.33 -5.65
N GLY A 80 15.25 0.15 -5.27
CA GLY A 80 14.96 -0.94 -6.20
C GLY A 80 13.47 -1.26 -6.40
N PHE A 81 12.63 -1.01 -5.39
CA PHE A 81 11.25 -1.54 -5.34
C PHE A 81 10.17 -0.51 -4.97
N LEU A 82 10.53 0.72 -4.55
CA LEU A 82 9.53 1.74 -4.18
C LEU A 82 8.57 2.13 -5.32
N ASP A 83 8.93 1.91 -6.59
CA ASP A 83 8.06 2.14 -7.76
C ASP A 83 6.78 1.28 -7.71
N ILE A 84 6.82 0.14 -7.02
CA ILE A 84 5.65 -0.71 -6.78
C ILE A 84 4.62 0.02 -5.91
N LEU A 85 5.08 0.77 -4.91
CA LEU A 85 4.20 1.56 -4.05
C LEU A 85 3.66 2.79 -4.79
N ASP A 86 4.45 3.41 -5.67
CA ASP A 86 3.96 4.49 -6.55
C ASP A 86 2.83 4.01 -7.44
N LYS A 87 3.02 2.88 -8.14
CA LYS A 87 1.99 2.31 -9.02
C LYS A 87 0.71 1.98 -8.25
N ARG A 88 0.81 1.47 -7.02
CA ARG A 88 -0.37 1.24 -6.17
C ARG A 88 -1.09 2.54 -5.84
N LEU A 89 -0.33 3.59 -5.55
CA LEU A 89 -0.88 4.91 -5.26
C LEU A 89 -1.55 5.56 -6.48
N GLU A 90 -1.00 5.36 -7.67
CA GLU A 90 -1.55 5.82 -8.94
C GLU A 90 -2.84 5.10 -9.31
N ASN A 91 -2.86 3.77 -9.22
CA ASN A 91 -4.02 2.95 -9.54
C ASN A 91 -5.14 3.05 -8.51
N ARG A 92 -4.82 3.50 -7.28
CA ARG A 92 -5.77 3.68 -6.17
C ARG A 92 -6.62 2.45 -5.90
N ASN A 93 -6.06 1.26 -6.13
CA ASN A 93 -6.75 0.01 -5.95
C ASN A 93 -6.14 -0.75 -4.77
N SER A 94 -6.90 -0.84 -3.69
CA SER A 94 -6.55 -1.69 -2.56
C SER A 94 -6.84 -3.16 -2.86
N PRO A 95 -6.21 -4.11 -2.16
CA PRO A 95 -6.58 -5.53 -2.28
C PRO A 95 -8.07 -5.81 -2.04
N GLY A 96 -8.71 -5.03 -1.16
CA GLY A 96 -10.15 -5.15 -0.90
C GLY A 96 -10.99 -4.68 -2.09
N GLU A 97 -10.64 -3.56 -2.70
CA GLU A 97 -11.28 -3.05 -3.92
C GLU A 97 -11.07 -4.00 -5.10
N TYR A 98 -9.88 -4.60 -5.23
CA TYR A 98 -9.59 -5.63 -6.22
C TYR A 98 -10.50 -6.85 -6.08
N VAL A 99 -10.63 -7.38 -4.85
CA VAL A 99 -11.54 -8.50 -4.55
C VAL A 99 -13.00 -8.13 -4.84
N ALA A 100 -13.44 -6.94 -4.41
CA ALA A 100 -14.80 -6.47 -4.65
C ALA A 100 -15.11 -6.29 -6.14
N LYS A 101 -14.14 -5.81 -6.93
CA LYS A 101 -14.24 -5.70 -8.38
C LYS A 101 -14.42 -7.07 -9.04
N ILE A 102 -13.54 -8.03 -8.75
CA ILE A 102 -13.65 -9.39 -9.31
C ILE A 102 -14.97 -10.03 -8.88
N TRP A 103 -15.38 -9.85 -7.63
CA TRP A 103 -16.66 -10.35 -7.16
C TRP A 103 -17.80 -9.84 -8.05
N ASN A 104 -17.88 -8.54 -8.27
CA ASN A 104 -18.92 -7.96 -9.11
C ASN A 104 -18.86 -8.43 -10.57
N GLU A 105 -17.66 -8.71 -11.09
CA GLU A 105 -17.46 -9.18 -12.47
C GLU A 105 -17.77 -10.68 -12.65
N LYS A 106 -17.44 -11.51 -11.67
CA LYS A 106 -17.51 -12.98 -11.76
C LYS A 106 -18.73 -13.59 -11.06
N PHE A 107 -19.43 -12.83 -10.21
CA PHE A 107 -20.57 -13.36 -9.47
C PHE A 107 -21.68 -13.82 -10.42
N ASN A 108 -21.92 -15.13 -10.41
CA ASN A 108 -22.87 -15.80 -11.30
C ASN A 108 -24.06 -16.42 -10.54
N GLY A 109 -24.28 -16.02 -9.29
CA GLY A 109 -25.29 -16.59 -8.39
C GLY A 109 -24.75 -17.68 -7.46
N SER A 110 -23.55 -18.23 -7.71
CA SER A 110 -22.90 -19.21 -6.83
C SER A 110 -21.77 -18.57 -6.01
N VAL A 111 -21.97 -18.46 -4.70
CA VAL A 111 -20.97 -17.91 -3.76
C VAL A 111 -19.67 -18.73 -3.77
N ASN A 112 -19.78 -20.06 -3.64
CA ASN A 112 -18.60 -20.93 -3.55
C ASN A 112 -17.75 -20.89 -4.82
N GLN A 113 -18.39 -20.88 -6.00
CA GLN A 113 -17.69 -20.80 -7.26
C GLN A 113 -17.00 -19.44 -7.43
N THR A 114 -17.70 -18.35 -7.10
CA THR A 114 -17.14 -16.99 -7.17
C THR A 114 -15.92 -16.85 -6.25
N ILE A 115 -15.98 -17.39 -5.02
CA ILE A 115 -14.85 -17.41 -4.09
C ILE A 115 -13.66 -18.19 -4.69
N TYR A 116 -13.90 -19.38 -5.24
CA TYR A 116 -12.86 -20.19 -5.86
C TYR A 116 -12.16 -19.45 -7.01
N GLU A 117 -12.93 -18.77 -7.86
CA GLU A 117 -12.39 -18.01 -9.00
C GLU A 117 -11.58 -16.79 -8.55
N ILE A 118 -12.01 -16.08 -7.51
CA ILE A 118 -11.25 -14.97 -6.91
C ILE A 118 -9.94 -15.47 -6.31
N ILE A 119 -9.98 -16.54 -5.51
CA ILE A 119 -8.78 -17.10 -4.87
C ILE A 119 -7.80 -17.58 -5.94
N SER A 120 -8.28 -18.26 -6.98
CA SER A 120 -7.44 -18.76 -8.07
C SER A 120 -6.76 -17.64 -8.83
N ASP A 121 -7.47 -16.53 -9.09
CA ASP A 121 -6.93 -15.34 -9.75
C ASP A 121 -5.81 -14.68 -8.93
N ILE A 122 -6.06 -14.44 -7.63
CA ILE A 122 -5.06 -13.88 -6.71
C ILE A 122 -3.87 -14.83 -6.56
N TRP A 123 -4.11 -16.13 -6.48
CA TRP A 123 -3.07 -17.15 -6.38
C TRP A 123 -2.16 -17.12 -7.61
N GLN A 124 -2.73 -17.09 -8.82
CA GLN A 124 -1.96 -17.04 -10.06
C GLN A 124 -1.08 -15.79 -10.12
N LYS A 125 -1.63 -14.61 -9.81
CA LYS A 125 -0.85 -13.36 -9.73
C LYS A 125 0.27 -13.45 -8.69
N THR A 126 -0.02 -14.00 -7.51
CA THR A 126 0.96 -14.17 -6.43
C THR A 126 2.10 -15.09 -6.86
N LYS A 127 1.77 -16.23 -7.47
CA LYS A 127 2.72 -17.23 -8.00
C LYS A 127 3.65 -16.61 -9.04
N GLU A 128 3.14 -15.72 -9.88
CA GLU A 128 3.92 -15.00 -10.89
C GLU A 128 4.62 -13.74 -10.35
N ASN A 129 4.54 -13.49 -9.03
CA ASN A 129 5.09 -12.30 -8.36
C ASN A 129 4.56 -11.00 -8.98
N GLN A 130 3.34 -11.05 -9.52
CA GLN A 130 2.63 -9.90 -10.06
C GLN A 130 1.76 -9.27 -8.98
N PRO A 131 1.79 -7.94 -8.84
CA PRO A 131 0.91 -7.25 -7.92
C PRO A 131 -0.54 -7.33 -8.39
N ILE A 132 -1.47 -7.50 -7.45
CA ILE A 132 -2.88 -7.14 -7.62
C ILE A 132 -2.96 -5.62 -7.63
N ILE A 133 -3.38 -5.08 -8.78
CA ILE A 133 -3.56 -3.66 -9.07
C ILE A 133 -4.89 -3.45 -9.77
#